data_AF-A0A4Y2MJ34-F1
#
_entry.id   AF-A0A4Y2MJ34-F1
#
_cell.length_a   1.000
_cell.length_b   1.000
_cell.length_c   1.000
_cell.angle_alpha   90.00
_cell.angle_beta   90.00
_cell.angle_gamma   90.00
#
_symmetry.space_group_name_H-M   'P 1'
#
loop_
_entity.id
_entity.type
_entity.pdbx_description
1 polymer ?
#
loop_
_entity_poly.entity_id
_entity_poly.type
_entity_poly.pdbx_seq_one_letter_code
_entity_poly.pdbx_strand_id
1 'polypeptide(L)'
;MPRKIYPSGANLEKFMKNHSSTPNEDKMKYLLQAVVPKRKAARVVESFPATAENYPMAIVQLKERFGRDDLLVQLYVRDLLSMVIKNAASGRTKTDLPAFYDELEAKIRALESLARTQEKYGDFFKSFTEILHARRNISNLGEKQKYEGRVSS
;
A
#
# COMPACT_ATOMS: atom_id res chain seq x y z
N MET A 1 6.44 17.88 -15.09
CA MET A 1 5.23 17.85 -14.22
C MET A 1 5.57 17.04 -12.96
N PRO A 2 5.67 17.64 -11.77
CA PRO A 2 5.94 16.88 -10.55
C PRO A 2 4.75 15.94 -10.25
N ARG A 3 5.04 14.67 -9.91
CA ARG A 3 4.01 13.66 -9.65
C ARG A 3 3.26 14.03 -8.36
N LYS A 4 1.93 14.07 -8.44
CA LYS A 4 1.04 14.29 -7.30
C LYS A 4 1.23 13.18 -6.26
N ILE A 5 1.57 13.54 -5.03
CA ILE A 5 1.84 12.60 -3.95
C ILE A 5 0.57 12.37 -3.13
N TYR A 6 0.15 11.11 -2.98
CA TYR A 6 -0.77 10.73 -1.92
C TYR A 6 0.01 10.72 -0.60
N PRO A 7 -0.43 11.42 0.46
CA PRO A 7 0.34 11.52 1.70
C PRO A 7 0.28 10.19 2.45
N SER A 8 1.28 9.32 2.23
CA SER A 8 1.69 8.24 3.13
C SER A 8 3.12 8.53 3.59
N GLY A 9 3.54 7.94 4.71
CA GLY A 9 4.91 8.11 5.24
C GLY A 9 5.95 7.74 4.19
N ALA A 10 5.78 6.59 3.55
CA ALA A 10 6.56 6.12 2.42
C ALA A 10 6.74 7.14 1.27
N ASN A 11 5.67 7.84 0.87
CA ASN A 11 5.76 8.82 -0.21
C ASN A 11 6.45 10.11 0.23
N LEU A 12 6.29 10.51 1.49
CA LEU A 12 6.99 11.64 2.10
C LEU A 12 8.50 11.37 2.18
N GLU A 13 8.91 10.17 2.62
CA GLU A 13 10.31 9.77 2.68
C GLU A 13 10.97 9.75 1.30
N LYS A 14 10.27 9.19 0.31
CA LYS A 14 10.74 9.22 -1.08
C LYS A 14 10.92 10.64 -1.61
N PHE A 15 9.97 11.54 -1.31
CA PHE A 15 10.08 12.95 -1.67
C PHE A 15 11.32 13.61 -1.03
N MET A 16 11.55 13.38 0.27
CA MET A 16 12.71 13.90 0.99
C MET A 16 14.03 13.39 0.40
N LYS A 17 14.09 12.11 0.06
CA LYS A 17 15.28 11.49 -0.55
C LYS A 17 15.62 12.10 -1.91
N ASN A 18 14.61 12.31 -2.76
CA ASN A 18 14.81 12.85 -4.12
C ASN A 18 15.32 14.29 -4.15
N HIS A 19 15.15 15.04 -3.06
CA HIS A 19 15.56 16.44 -2.97
C HIS A 19 16.63 16.65 -1.89
N SER A 20 17.34 15.61 -1.43
CA SER A 20 18.25 15.72 -0.26
C SER A 20 19.24 16.89 -0.36
N SER A 21 19.82 17.12 -1.54
CA SER A 21 20.80 18.18 -1.83
C SER A 21 20.19 19.57 -2.12
N THR A 22 18.87 19.70 -2.17
CA THR A 22 18.18 20.96 -2.48
C THR A 22 18.09 21.85 -1.22
N PRO A 23 18.22 23.18 -1.32
CA PRO A 23 17.97 24.08 -0.20
C PRO A 23 16.54 23.98 0.34
N ASN A 24 16.34 24.23 1.63
CA ASN A 24 15.03 24.07 2.26
C ASN A 24 13.96 25.01 1.68
N GLU A 25 14.34 26.21 1.23
CA GLU A 25 13.42 27.14 0.60
C GLU A 25 12.81 26.55 -0.69
N ASP A 26 13.66 25.96 -1.53
CA ASP A 26 13.23 25.31 -2.76
C ASP A 26 12.46 24.02 -2.46
N LYS A 27 12.88 23.24 -1.45
CA LYS A 27 12.12 22.07 -0.97
C LYS A 27 10.71 22.43 -0.52
N MET A 28 10.53 23.58 0.14
CA MET A 28 9.21 24.07 0.57
C MET A 28 8.33 24.41 -0.64
N LYS A 29 8.89 25.10 -1.64
CA LYS A 29 8.20 25.38 -2.92
C LYS A 29 7.83 24.09 -3.64
N TYR A 30 8.72 23.11 -3.70
CA TYR A 30 8.43 21.80 -4.30
C TYR A 30 7.38 21.02 -3.50
N LEU A 31 7.39 21.09 -2.17
CA LEU A 31 6.41 20.43 -1.32
C LEU A 31 4.99 20.97 -1.58
N LEU A 32 4.84 22.29 -1.71
CA LEU A 32 3.58 22.95 -2.10
C LEU A 32 3.08 22.48 -3.47
N GLN A 33 3.97 22.21 -4.42
CA GLN A 33 3.60 21.68 -5.74
C GLN A 33 3.28 20.18 -5.72
N ALA A 34 3.88 19.42 -4.80
CA ALA A 34 3.74 17.98 -4.73
C ALA A 34 2.44 17.52 -4.06
N VAL A 35 1.88 18.33 -3.17
CA VAL A 35 0.61 18.03 -2.49
C VAL A 35 -0.59 18.16 -3.43
N VAL A 36 -1.58 17.28 -3.24
CA VAL A 36 -2.82 17.33 -4.02
C VAL A 36 -3.71 18.47 -3.50
N PRO A 37 -4.10 19.46 -4.34
CA PRO A 37 -4.92 20.58 -3.91
C PRO A 37 -6.24 20.14 -3.26
N LYS A 38 -6.74 20.97 -2.33
CA LYS A 38 -8.00 20.76 -1.59
C LYS A 38 -8.03 19.53 -0.66
N ARG A 39 -6.92 18.79 -0.52
CA ARG A 39 -6.80 17.65 0.41
C ARG A 39 -6.26 18.08 1.77
N LYS A 40 -6.42 17.20 2.77
CA LYS A 40 -5.98 17.45 4.16
C LYS A 40 -4.48 17.76 4.24
N ALA A 41 -3.63 17.06 3.50
CA ALA A 41 -2.19 17.33 3.48
C ALA A 41 -1.84 18.68 2.84
N ALA A 42 -2.54 19.09 1.77
CA ALA A 42 -2.32 20.41 1.19
C ALA A 42 -2.62 21.52 2.19
N ARG A 43 -3.73 21.43 2.93
CA ARG A 43 -4.05 22.40 4.00
C ARG A 43 -2.97 22.49 5.08
N VAL A 44 -2.28 21.38 5.38
CA VAL A 44 -1.17 21.36 6.35
C VAL A 44 0.08 22.03 5.77
N VAL A 45 0.39 21.86 4.49
CA VAL A 45 1.55 22.53 3.88
C VAL A 45 1.27 24.01 3.65
N GLU A 46 0.06 24.34 3.17
CA GLU A 46 -0.40 25.70 2.90
C GLU A 46 -0.52 26.56 4.17
N SER A 47 -0.63 25.94 5.37
CA SER A 47 -0.64 26.69 6.63
C SER A 47 0.72 27.24 7.05
N PHE A 48 1.81 26.82 6.39
CA PHE A 48 3.14 27.33 6.63
C PHE A 48 3.54 28.34 5.55
N PRO A 49 4.10 29.50 5.92
CA PRO A 49 4.76 30.37 4.95
C PRO A 49 5.85 29.63 4.18
N ALA A 50 6.03 29.96 2.90
CA ALA A 50 6.98 29.30 2.00
C ALA A 50 8.44 29.74 2.25
N THR A 51 8.96 29.46 3.45
CA THR A 51 10.33 29.81 3.88
C THR A 51 11.16 28.57 4.21
N ALA A 52 12.48 28.75 4.27
CA ALA A 52 13.42 27.67 4.54
C ALA A 52 13.26 27.05 5.95
N GLU A 53 12.92 27.88 6.93
CA GLU A 53 12.75 27.51 8.35
C GLU A 53 11.51 26.65 8.55
N ASN A 54 10.48 26.87 7.73
CA ASN A 54 9.20 26.19 7.85
C ASN A 54 9.16 24.81 7.19
N TYR A 55 10.07 24.52 6.25
CA TYR A 55 10.16 23.20 5.61
C TYR A 55 10.26 22.04 6.63
N PRO A 56 11.22 22.03 7.59
CA PRO A 56 11.30 20.93 8.56
C PRO A 56 10.02 20.82 9.42
N MET A 57 9.39 21.94 9.79
CA MET A 57 8.16 21.94 10.58
C MET A 57 6.97 21.34 9.80
N ALA A 58 6.84 21.69 8.51
CA ALA A 58 5.83 21.12 7.62
C ALA A 58 6.01 19.60 7.46
N ILE A 59 7.25 19.14 7.31
CA ILE A 59 7.55 17.70 7.22
C ILE A 59 7.20 16.96 8.52
N VAL A 60 7.53 17.51 9.69
CA VAL A 60 7.17 16.90 10.98
C VAL A 60 5.65 16.75 11.09
N GLN A 61 4.88 17.81 10.83
CA GLN A 61 3.41 17.75 10.89
C GLN A 61 2.81 16.77 9.86
N LEU A 62 3.39 16.69 8.67
CA LEU A 62 2.95 15.72 7.67
C LEU A 62 3.22 14.28 8.12
N LYS A 63 4.36 14.01 8.75
CA LYS A 63 4.69 12.68 9.30
C LYS A 63 3.79 12.32 10.48
N GLU A 64 3.55 13.24 11.42
CA GLU A 64 2.65 12.99 12.55
C GLU A 64 1.21 12.68 12.11
N ARG A 65 0.70 13.42 11.12
CA ARG A 65 -0.68 13.27 10.66
C ARG A 65 -0.90 12.14 9.66
N PHE A 66 0.08 11.88 8.79
CA PHE A 66 -0.07 11.00 7.63
C PHE A 66 1.00 9.91 7.51
N GLY A 67 2.04 9.94 8.35
CA GLY A 67 3.12 8.95 8.39
C GLY A 67 2.80 7.70 9.22
N ARG A 68 1.53 7.48 9.58
CA ARG A 68 1.07 6.28 10.31
C ARG A 68 0.89 5.08 9.38
N ASP A 69 1.99 4.71 8.73
CA ASP A 69 2.04 3.57 7.81
C ASP A 69 1.79 2.24 8.56
N ASP A 70 2.11 2.18 9.85
CA ASP A 70 1.76 1.10 10.78
C ASP A 70 0.24 0.91 10.92
N LEU A 71 -0.52 2.01 11.05
CA LEU A 71 -1.98 1.96 11.09
C LEU A 71 -2.57 1.52 9.75
N LEU A 72 -1.99 1.98 8.63
CA LEU A 72 -2.36 1.52 7.28
C LEU A 72 -2.15 0.01 7.13
N VAL A 73 -1.00 -0.51 7.56
CA VAL A 73 -0.72 -1.96 7.58
C VAL A 73 -1.77 -2.70 8.40
N GLN A 74 -2.08 -2.24 9.62
CA GLN A 74 -3.10 -2.85 10.47
C GLN A 74 -4.49 -2.87 9.82
N LEU A 75 -4.91 -1.78 9.16
CA LEU A 75 -6.19 -1.71 8.45
C LEU A 75 -6.25 -2.73 7.31
N TYR A 76 -5.21 -2.80 6.48
CA TYR A 76 -5.16 -3.75 5.37
C TYR A 76 -5.14 -5.20 5.86
N VAL A 77 -4.39 -5.52 6.92
CA VAL A 77 -4.39 -6.86 7.53
C VAL A 77 -5.75 -7.22 8.09
N ARG A 78 -6.40 -6.30 8.82
CA ARG A 78 -7.75 -6.52 9.35
C ARG A 78 -8.78 -6.75 8.26
N ASP A 79 -8.73 -5.96 7.19
CA ASP A 79 -9.61 -6.11 6.04
C ASP A 79 -9.39 -7.45 5.33
N LEU A 80 -8.13 -7.85 5.17
CA LEU A 80 -7.74 -9.14 4.61
C LEU A 80 -8.30 -10.30 5.43
N LEU A 81 -8.13 -10.26 6.76
CA LEU A 81 -8.67 -11.26 7.68
C LEU A 81 -10.21 -11.30 7.62
N SER A 82 -10.87 -10.14 7.60
CA SER A 82 -12.32 -10.07 7.46
C SER A 82 -12.82 -10.73 6.17
N MET A 83 -12.12 -10.50 5.07
CA MET A 83 -12.43 -11.09 3.77
C MET A 83 -12.28 -12.62 3.80
N VAL A 84 -11.20 -13.14 4.38
CA VAL A 84 -10.96 -14.59 4.52
C VAL A 84 -12.02 -15.25 5.41
N ILE A 85 -12.35 -14.64 6.55
CA ILE A 85 -13.37 -15.16 7.49
C ILE A 85 -14.75 -15.19 6.84
N LYS A 86 -15.15 -14.11 6.13
CA LYS A 86 -16.42 -14.05 5.40
C LYS A 86 -16.52 -15.16 4.35
N ASN A 87 -15.45 -15.40 3.61
CA ASN A 87 -15.38 -16.47 2.62
C ASN A 87 -15.44 -17.87 3.26
N ALA A 88 -14.83 -18.08 4.42
CA ALA A 88 -14.91 -19.34 5.16
C ALA A 88 -16.33 -19.58 5.72
N ALA A 89 -16.97 -18.53 6.25
CA ALA A 89 -18.30 -18.59 6.85
C ALA A 89 -19.43 -18.74 5.81
N SER A 90 -19.26 -18.24 4.59
CA SER A 90 -20.28 -18.29 3.55
C SER A 90 -20.46 -19.68 2.90
N GLY A 91 -19.77 -20.72 3.37
CA GLY A 91 -19.98 -22.09 2.88
C GLY A 91 -19.68 -22.29 1.39
N ARG A 92 -18.87 -21.41 0.78
CA ARG A 92 -18.63 -21.33 -0.68
C ARG A 92 -19.87 -20.96 -1.51
N THR A 93 -20.81 -20.18 -0.99
CA THR A 93 -21.79 -19.52 -1.87
C THR A 93 -21.03 -18.74 -2.94
N LYS A 94 -21.47 -18.82 -4.21
CA LYS A 94 -20.87 -18.16 -5.38
C LYS A 94 -20.85 -16.62 -5.22
N THR A 95 -20.02 -16.08 -4.35
CA THR A 95 -19.43 -14.75 -4.57
C THR A 95 -18.66 -14.83 -5.86
N ASP A 96 -18.69 -13.77 -6.66
CA ASP A 96 -17.91 -13.66 -7.89
C ASP A 96 -16.43 -13.88 -7.57
N LEU A 97 -16.00 -15.13 -7.77
CA LEU A 97 -14.72 -15.65 -7.34
C LEU A 97 -13.56 -14.85 -7.97
N PRO A 98 -13.61 -14.47 -9.26
CA PRO A 98 -12.74 -13.47 -9.86
C PRO A 98 -12.64 -12.16 -9.06
N ALA A 99 -13.76 -11.49 -8.78
CA ALA A 99 -13.74 -10.21 -8.06
C ALA A 99 -13.15 -10.33 -6.64
N PHE A 100 -13.39 -11.45 -5.96
CA PHE A 100 -12.79 -11.75 -4.67
C PHE A 100 -11.26 -11.87 -4.75
N TYR A 101 -10.75 -12.57 -5.77
CA TYR A 101 -9.31 -12.69 -5.98
C TYR A 101 -8.66 -11.38 -6.40
N ASP A 102 -9.32 -10.59 -7.24
CA ASP A 102 -8.84 -9.27 -7.65
C ASP A 102 -8.71 -8.34 -6.43
N GLU A 103 -9.71 -8.32 -5.54
CA GLU A 103 -9.66 -7.52 -4.32
C GLU A 103 -8.58 -8.02 -3.35
N LEU A 104 -8.44 -9.34 -3.21
CA LEU A 104 -7.41 -9.98 -2.40
C LEU A 104 -5.99 -9.62 -2.89
N GLU A 105 -5.75 -9.73 -4.19
CA GLU A 105 -4.46 -9.41 -4.80
C GLU A 105 -4.16 -7.91 -4.69
N ALA A 106 -5.15 -7.04 -4.88
CA ALA A 106 -4.98 -5.60 -4.71
C ALA A 106 -4.56 -5.22 -3.28
N LYS A 107 -5.19 -5.83 -2.26
CA LYS A 107 -4.83 -5.59 -0.85
C LYS A 107 -3.42 -6.10 -0.53
N ILE A 108 -3.03 -7.26 -1.05
CA ILE A 108 -1.68 -7.82 -0.86
C ILE A 108 -0.62 -6.95 -1.55
N ARG A 109 -0.87 -6.50 -2.78
CA ARG A 109 0.03 -5.60 -3.51
C ARG A 109 0.20 -4.25 -2.79
N ALA A 110 -0.87 -3.70 -2.21
CA ALA A 110 -0.80 -2.49 -1.40
C ALA A 110 0.06 -2.70 -0.14
N LEU A 111 -0.11 -3.83 0.52
CA LEU A 111 0.68 -4.23 1.69
C LEU A 111 2.17 -4.42 1.35
N GLU A 112 2.49 -5.12 0.26
CA GLU A 112 3.88 -5.29 -0.20
C GLU A 112 4.56 -3.94 -0.53
N SER A 113 3.82 -3.00 -1.11
CA SER A 113 4.35 -1.66 -1.38
C SER A 113 4.71 -0.91 -0.10
N LEU A 114 3.94 -1.10 0.98
CA LEU A 114 4.22 -0.51 2.30
C LEU A 114 5.37 -1.25 3.00
N ALA A 115 5.48 -2.56 2.81
CA ALA A 115 6.56 -3.39 3.35
C ALA A 115 7.93 -3.04 2.75
N ARG A 116 8.01 -2.84 1.43
CA ARG A 116 9.26 -2.43 0.75
C ARG A 116 9.80 -1.10 1.24
N THR A 117 8.93 -0.27 1.83
CA THR A 117 9.30 1.01 2.44
C THR A 117 9.57 0.88 3.94
N GLN A 118 9.22 -0.25 4.56
CA GLN A 118 9.38 -0.51 5.99
C GLN A 118 9.98 -1.90 6.22
N GLU A 119 11.32 -1.98 6.33
CA GLU A 119 12.06 -3.24 6.55
C GLU A 119 11.45 -4.11 7.68
N LYS A 120 10.90 -3.48 8.71
CA LYS A 120 10.27 -4.14 9.87
C LYS A 120 9.11 -5.09 9.57
N TYR A 121 8.51 -5.04 8.37
CA TYR A 121 7.38 -5.92 8.02
C TYR A 121 7.69 -6.97 6.95
N GLY A 122 8.94 -7.01 6.44
CA GLY A 122 9.30 -7.89 5.32
C GLY A 122 8.95 -9.36 5.54
N ASP A 123 9.28 -9.90 6.71
CA ASP A 123 9.05 -11.31 7.04
C ASP A 123 7.56 -11.65 7.18
N PHE A 124 6.78 -10.77 7.82
CA PHE A 124 5.33 -10.94 7.96
C PHE A 124 4.63 -11.06 6.60
N PHE A 125 5.03 -10.24 5.62
CA PHE A 125 4.41 -10.26 4.29
C PHE A 125 4.88 -11.40 3.42
N LYS A 126 6.12 -11.88 3.59
CA LYS A 126 6.61 -13.08 2.92
C LYS A 126 5.72 -14.29 3.20
N SER A 127 5.21 -14.42 4.43
CA SER A 127 4.26 -15.49 4.76
C SER A 127 2.94 -15.41 3.96
N PHE A 128 2.42 -14.21 3.65
CA PHE A 128 1.19 -14.07 2.85
C PHE A 128 1.41 -14.39 1.36
N THR A 129 2.56 -13.98 0.81
CA THR A 129 2.88 -14.28 -0.59
C THR A 129 3.10 -15.77 -0.80
N GLU A 130 3.76 -16.45 0.14
CA GLU A 130 3.92 -17.90 0.14
C GLU A 130 2.58 -18.65 0.17
N ILE A 131 1.60 -18.17 0.95
CA ILE A 131 0.23 -18.73 0.99
C ILE A 131 -0.46 -18.60 -0.38
N LEU A 132 -0.34 -17.47 -1.06
CA LEU A 132 -0.91 -17.28 -2.39
C LEU A 132 -0.21 -18.14 -3.46
N HIS A 133 1.12 -18.22 -3.41
CA HIS A 133 1.91 -19.05 -4.33
C HIS A 133 1.56 -20.53 -4.17
N ALA A 134 1.41 -21.02 -2.94
CA ALA A 134 0.95 -22.38 -2.67
C ALA A 134 -0.45 -22.63 -3.26
N ARG A 135 -1.37 -21.67 -3.17
CA ARG A 135 -2.72 -21.79 -3.76
C ARG A 135 -2.71 -21.86 -5.28
N ARG A 136 -1.89 -21.04 -5.96
CA ARG A 136 -1.73 -21.08 -7.42
C ARG A 136 -1.26 -22.46 -7.90
N ASN A 137 -0.35 -23.08 -7.14
CA ASN A 137 0.12 -24.43 -7.44
C ASN A 137 -0.98 -25.49 -7.21
N ILE A 138 -1.79 -25.36 -6.17
CA ILE A 138 -2.91 -26.28 -5.88
C ILE A 138 -4.03 -26.15 -6.94
N SER A 139 -4.37 -24.93 -7.38
CA SER A 139 -5.34 -24.71 -8.46
C SER A 139 -4.88 -25.32 -9.79
N ASN A 140 -3.58 -25.19 -10.12
CA ASN A 140 -3.00 -25.78 -11.33
C ASN A 140 -2.94 -27.32 -11.28
N LEU A 141 -2.81 -27.91 -10.08
CA LEU A 141 -2.85 -29.37 -9.87
C LEU A 141 -4.24 -29.95 -10.12
N GLY A 142 -5.30 -29.26 -9.67
CA GLY A 142 -6.69 -29.66 -9.92
C GLY A 142 -7.08 -29.65 -11.41
N GLU A 143 -6.49 -28.75 -12.20
CA GLU A 143 -6.70 -28.74 -13.65
C GLU A 143 -5.96 -29.89 -14.35
N LYS A 144 -4.71 -30.18 -13.99
CA LYS A 144 -3.94 -31.29 -14.58
C LYS A 144 -4.61 -32.65 -14.38
N GLN A 145 -5.14 -32.94 -13.19
CA GLN A 145 -5.84 -34.21 -12.92
C GLN A 145 -7.16 -34.37 -13.71
N LYS A 146 -7.80 -33.26 -14.10
CA LYS A 146 -9.03 -33.27 -14.91
C LYS A 146 -8.80 -33.63 -16.38
N TYR A 147 -7.56 -33.53 -16.86
CA TYR A 147 -7.16 -33.90 -18.23
C TYR A 147 -6.61 -35.33 -18.30
N GLU A 148 -5.90 -35.81 -17.28
CA GLU A 148 -5.42 -37.20 -17.24
C GLU A 148 -6.57 -38.22 -17.06
N GLY A 149 -7.62 -37.88 -16.32
CA GLY A 149 -8.79 -38.76 -16.14
C GLY A 149 -9.71 -38.91 -17.37
N ARG A 150 -9.49 -38.18 -18.46
CA ARG A 150 -10.28 -38.29 -19.71
C ARG A 150 -9.59 -39.05 -20.84
N VAL A 151 -8.30 -39.37 -20.69
CA VAL A 151 -7.52 -40.07 -21.72
C VAL A 151 -7.47 -41.59 -21.46
N SER A 152 -8.07 -42.07 -20.36
CA SER A 152 -8.07 -43.49 -19.97
C SER A 152 -9.46 -44.12 -19.84
N SER A 153 -10.50 -43.57 -20.48
CA SER A 153 -11.83 -44.19 -20.57
C SER A 153 -12.22 -44.55 -21.99
#